data_AF-A0AA51UKQ8-F1
#
_entry.id   AF-A0AA51UKQ8-F1
#
_cell.length_a   1.000
_cell.length_b   1.000
_cell.length_c   1.000
_cell.angle_alpha   90.00
_cell.angle_beta   90.00
_cell.angle_gamma   90.00
#
_symmetry.space_group_name_H-M   'P 1'
#
loop_
_entity.id
_entity.type
_entity.pdbx_description
1 polymer ?
#
loop_
_entity_poly.entity_id
_entity_poly.type
_entity_poly.pdbx_seq_one_letter_code
_entity_poly.pdbx_strand_id
1 'polypeptide(L)' 'MPKLQQNGSQYILTIPKEIVELEGWKKGQDIKLRRISAKGEEYIALIPQEEL' A
#
# COMPACT_ATOMS: atom_id res chain seq x y z
N MET A 1 0.79 -13.83 -2.03
CA MET A 1 0.45 -13.28 -0.70
C MET A 1 1.31 -12.05 -0.43
N PRO A 2 0.71 -10.89 -0.13
CA PRO A 2 1.46 -9.74 0.36
C PRO A 2 2.20 -10.13 1.64
N LYS A 3 3.48 -9.76 1.74
CA LYS A 3 4.31 -10.04 2.92
C LYS A 3 4.68 -8.71 3.55
N LEU A 4 4.40 -8.57 4.84
CA LEU A 4 4.96 -7.52 5.67
C LEU A 4 6.31 -8.03 6.20
N GLN A 5 7.38 -7.31 5.88
CA GLN A 5 8.73 -7.63 6.33
C GLN A 5 9.28 -6.46 7.14
N GLN A 6 9.98 -6.75 8.23
CA GLN A 6 10.71 -5.74 8.97
C GLN A 6 12.15 -5.70 8.46
N ASN A 7 12.62 -4.52 8.06
CA ASN A 7 14.01 -4.28 7.66
C ASN A 7 14.58 -3.14 8.52
N GLY A 8 15.32 -3.49 9.56
CA GLY A 8 15.79 -2.53 10.56
C GLY A 8 14.61 -1.86 11.29
N SER A 9 14.54 -0.53 11.20
CA SER A 9 13.47 0.29 11.77
C SER A 9 12.29 0.51 10.82
N GLN A 10 12.29 -0.09 9.64
CA GLN A 10 11.26 0.09 8.61
C GLN A 10 10.41 -1.17 8.43
N TYR A 11 9.11 -0.97 8.18
CA TYR A 11 8.21 -2.02 7.73
C TYR A 11 8.01 -1.89 6.22
N ILE A 12 8.23 -2.98 5.49
CA ILE A 12 8.10 -3.05 4.03
C ILE A 12 6.92 -3.97 3.73
N LEU A 13 5.90 -3.43 3.06
CA LEU A 13 4.75 -4.20 2.56
C LEU A 13 4.94 -4.47 1.07
N THR A 14 5.09 -5.74 0.69
CA THR A 14 5.10 -6.11 -0.73
C THR A 14 3.68 -6.12 -1.29
N ILE A 15 3.43 -5.29 -2.30
CA ILE A 15 2.17 -5.29 -3.04
C ILE A 15 2.25 -6.30 -4.19
N PRO A 16 1.27 -7.21 -4.35
CA PRO A 16 1.17 -8.10 -5.49
C PRO A 16 1.21 -7.36 -6.83
N LYS A 17 1.94 -7.92 -7.80
CA LYS A 17 2.12 -7.33 -9.12
C LYS A 17 0.80 -7.03 -9.83
N GLU A 18 -0.18 -7.93 -9.72
CA GLU A 18 -1.53 -7.78 -10.28
C GLU A 18 -2.27 -6.53 -9.77
N ILE A 19 -2.10 -6.16 -8.49
CA ILE A 19 -2.70 -4.93 -7.92
C ILE A 19 -1.96 -3.70 -8.46
N VAL A 20 -0.63 -3.76 -8.53
CA VAL A 20 0.19 -2.68 -9.09
C VAL A 20 -0.20 -2.39 -10.54
N GLU A 21 -0.41 -3.44 -11.34
CA GLU A 21 -0.84 -3.32 -12.73
C GLU A 21 -2.27 -2.81 -12.87
N LEU A 22 -3.20 -3.33 -12.06
CA LEU A 22 -4.61 -2.91 -12.05
C LEU A 22 -4.75 -1.42 -11.74
N GLU A 23 -4.03 -0.94 -10.74
CA GLU A 23 -4.07 0.46 -10.29
C GLU A 23 -3.12 1.38 -11.08
N GLY A 24 -2.35 0.83 -12.03
CA GLY A 24 -1.41 1.58 -12.87
C GLY A 24 -0.25 2.23 -12.11
N TRP A 25 0.12 1.71 -10.94
CA TRP A 25 1.16 2.31 -10.10
C TRP A 25 2.55 2.15 -10.69
N LYS A 26 3.35 3.22 -10.59
CA LYS A 26 4.71 3.26 -11.12
C LYS A 26 5.77 3.15 -10.02
N LYS A 27 6.95 2.63 -10.38
CA LYS A 27 8.09 2.62 -9.47
C LYS A 27 8.46 4.04 -9.09
N GLY A 28 8.56 4.30 -7.77
CA GLY A 28 8.89 5.62 -7.23
C GLY A 28 7.69 6.56 -7.08
N GLN A 29 6.48 6.11 -7.39
CA GLN A 29 5.26 6.87 -7.13
C GLN A 29 4.99 6.98 -5.62
N ASP A 30 4.58 8.17 -5.20
CA ASP A 30 4.13 8.40 -3.83
C ASP A 30 2.72 7.82 -3.63
N ILE A 31 2.58 6.98 -2.59
CA ILE A 31 1.31 6.38 -2.18
C ILE A 31 1.00 6.83 -0.76
N LYS A 32 -0.16 7.44 -0.56
CA LYS A 32 -0.64 7.81 0.77
C LYS A 32 -1.29 6.60 1.45
N LEU A 33 -1.00 6.45 2.73
CA LEU A 33 -1.62 5.44 3.58
C LEU A 33 -2.73 6.07 4.41
N ARG A 34 -3.90 5.44 4.44
CA ARG A 34 -5.02 5.86 5.31
C ARG A 34 -5.50 4.69 6.15
N ARG A 35 -5.56 4.88 7.47
CA ARG A 35 -6.22 3.94 8.37
C ARG A 35 -7.73 4.01 8.17
N ILE A 36 -8.37 2.86 7.98
CA ILE A 36 -9.82 2.73 7.86
C ILE A 36 -10.31 1.64 8.83
N SER A 37 -11.48 1.86 9.42
CA SER A 37 -12.12 0.88 10.30
C SER A 37 -13.41 0.41 9.63
N ALA A 38 -13.56 -0.89 9.42
CA ALA A 38 -14.77 -1.45 8.83
C ALA A 38 -15.12 -2.79 9.50
N LYS A 39 -16.40 -2.97 9.85
CA LYS A 39 -16.92 -4.22 10.46
C LYS A 39 -16.15 -4.69 11.70
N GLY A 40 -15.60 -3.76 12.49
CA GLY A 40 -14.83 -4.07 13.70
C GLY A 40 -13.36 -4.44 13.46
N GLU A 41 -12.89 -4.34 12.22
CA GLU A 41 -11.50 -4.58 11.84
C GLU A 41 -10.81 -3.28 11.39
N GLU A 42 -9.49 -3.20 11.61
CA GLU A 42 -8.63 -2.09 11.22
C GLU A 42 -7.84 -2.45 9.96
N TYR A 43 -7.89 -1.59 8.94
CA TYR A 43 -7.16 -1.77 7.69
C TYR A 43 -6.33 -0.53 7.33
N ILE A 44 -5.37 -0.72 6.43
CA ILE A 44 -4.62 0.36 5.79
C ILE A 44 -5.01 0.38 4.31
N ALA A 45 -5.68 1.44 3.89
CA ALA A 45 -5.95 1.72 2.49
C ALA A 45 -4.74 2.40 1.85
N LEU A 46 -4.42 1.97 0.64
CA LEU A 46 -3.41 2.56 -0.24
C LEU A 46 -4.13 3.53 -1.18
N ILE A 47 -3.74 4.80 -1.17
CA ILE A 47 -4.37 5.86 -1.97
C ILE A 47 -3.29 6.46 -2.87
N PRO A 48 -3.35 6.29 -4.20
CA PRO A 48 -2.41 6.94 -5.09
C PRO A 48 -2.53 8.46 -4.92
N GLN A 49 -1.39 9.13 -4.82
CA GLN A 49 -1.38 10.58 -4.92
C GLN A 49 -1.51 10.93 -6.40
N GLU A 50 -2.63 11.56 -6.79
CA GLU A 50 -2.74 12.12 -8.13
C GLU A 50 -1.65 13.19 -8.31
N GLU A 51 -0.90 13.10 -9.41
CA GLU A 51 0.01 14.16 -9.85
C GLU A 51 -0.86 15.39 -10.18
N LEU A 52 -0.62 16.51 -9.49
CA LEU A 52 -1.24 17.82 -9.80
C LEU A 52 -0.78 18.34 -11.16
#